data_AF-A0A2A2KZV4-F1
#
_entry.id   AF-A0A2A2KZV4-F1
#
_cell.length_a   1.000
_cell.length_b   1.000
_cell.length_c   1.000
_cell.angle_alpha   90.00
_cell.angle_beta   90.00
_cell.angle_gamma   90.00
#
_symmetry.space_group_name_H-M   'P 1'
#
loop_
_entity.id
_entity.type
_entity.pdbx_description
1 polymer ?
#
loop_
_entity_poly.entity_id
_entity_poly.type
_entity_poly.pdbx_seq_one_letter_code
_entity_poly.pdbx_strand_id
1 'polypeptide(L)'
;MAASHSKRCAIVELHKAGHKISAISKLLGATRQTVWRQIKRYQELGTMDDRPRSGRPKSDKTQKARQAIAVEMTANPEVSLRKMARDLEISPTTVGRIVKNELNLKPHYQQKRRDKPANAQA
;
A
#
# COMPACT_ATOMS: atom_id res chain seq x y z
N MET A 1 -18.72 -5.73 -9.11
CA MET A 1 -17.97 -4.49 -9.40
C MET A 1 -18.17 -3.99 -10.85
N ALA A 2 -19.37 -4.03 -11.42
CA ALA A 2 -19.55 -3.75 -12.87
C ALA A 2 -20.32 -2.46 -13.22
N ALA A 3 -21.17 -1.94 -12.33
CA ALA A 3 -22.13 -0.88 -12.71
C ALA A 3 -21.54 0.55 -12.84
N SER A 4 -20.42 0.85 -12.17
CA SER A 4 -19.83 2.20 -12.11
C SER A 4 -18.96 2.55 -13.32
N HIS A 5 -18.29 1.56 -13.92
CA HIS A 5 -17.40 1.79 -15.06
C HIS A 5 -18.20 2.10 -16.34
N SER A 6 -19.32 1.39 -16.54
CA SER A 6 -20.20 1.55 -17.70
C SER A 6 -20.72 2.99 -17.88
N LYS A 7 -21.21 3.65 -16.81
CA LYS A 7 -21.71 5.03 -16.92
C LYS A 7 -20.61 6.05 -17.17
N ARG A 8 -19.39 5.85 -16.65
CA ARG A 8 -18.25 6.75 -16.87
C ARG A 8 -17.73 6.66 -18.30
N CYS A 9 -17.60 5.44 -18.82
CA CYS A 9 -17.22 5.18 -20.21
C CYS A 9 -18.21 5.87 -21.15
N ALA A 10 -19.52 5.67 -20.93
CA ALA A 10 -20.58 6.32 -21.71
C ALA A 10 -20.52 7.86 -21.65
N ILE A 11 -20.23 8.48 -20.50
CA ILE A 11 -20.06 9.94 -20.40
C ILE A 11 -18.91 10.41 -21.30
N VAL A 12 -17.77 9.72 -21.26
CA VAL A 12 -16.58 10.11 -22.02
C VAL A 12 -16.79 9.87 -23.51
N GLU A 13 -17.41 8.76 -23.90
CA GLU A 13 -17.76 8.45 -25.30
C GLU A 13 -18.71 9.50 -25.89
N LEU A 14 -19.78 9.85 -25.18
CA LEU A 14 -20.72 10.89 -25.63
C LEU A 14 -20.06 12.27 -25.69
N HIS A 15 -19.12 12.55 -24.78
CA HIS A 15 -18.34 13.79 -24.85
C HIS A 15 -17.42 13.82 -26.08
N LYS A 16 -16.76 12.70 -26.42
CA LYS A 16 -15.97 12.56 -27.65
C LYS A 16 -16.81 12.71 -28.91
N ALA A 17 -18.05 12.22 -28.88
CA ALA A 17 -19.03 12.41 -29.95
C ALA A 17 -19.58 13.85 -30.05
N GLY A 18 -19.16 14.77 -29.18
CA GLY A 18 -19.52 16.18 -29.23
C GLY A 18 -20.83 16.56 -28.52
N HIS A 19 -21.43 15.65 -27.74
CA HIS A 19 -22.64 15.97 -27.00
C HIS A 19 -22.39 16.99 -25.88
N LYS A 20 -23.34 17.93 -25.72
CA LYS A 20 -23.34 18.89 -24.62
C LYS A 20 -23.55 18.19 -23.27
N ILE A 21 -22.91 18.70 -22.23
CA ILE A 21 -23.01 18.16 -20.84
C ILE A 21 -24.46 18.01 -20.37
N SER A 22 -25.34 18.95 -20.73
CA SER A 22 -26.77 18.89 -20.39
C SER A 22 -27.50 17.74 -21.06
N ALA A 23 -27.17 17.42 -22.32
CA ALA A 23 -27.75 16.30 -23.05
C ALA A 23 -27.29 14.96 -22.44
N ILE A 24 -26.00 14.84 -22.13
CA ILE A 24 -25.41 13.66 -21.50
C ILE A 24 -26.05 13.40 -20.12
N SER A 25 -26.24 14.47 -19.33
CA SER A 25 -26.87 14.41 -18.01
C SER A 25 -28.30 13.86 -18.08
N LYS A 26 -29.11 14.34 -19.03
CA LYS A 26 -30.47 13.87 -19.25
C LYS A 26 -30.51 12.42 -19.75
N LEU A 27 -29.63 12.07 -20.69
CA LEU A 27 -29.59 10.74 -21.30
C LEU A 27 -29.20 9.64 -20.30
N LEU A 28 -28.21 9.91 -19.45
CA LEU A 28 -27.66 8.93 -18.51
C LEU A 28 -28.29 9.01 -17.11
N GLY A 29 -29.23 9.94 -16.89
CA GLY A 29 -29.82 10.19 -15.56
C GLY A 29 -28.79 10.60 -14.49
N ALA A 30 -27.65 11.16 -14.92
CA ALA A 30 -26.58 11.58 -14.03
C ALA A 30 -26.67 13.08 -13.75
N THR A 31 -26.25 13.51 -12.56
CA THR A 31 -26.21 14.95 -12.25
C THR A 31 -25.20 15.66 -13.15
N ARG A 32 -25.51 16.90 -13.54
CA ARG A 32 -24.62 17.72 -14.38
C ARG A 32 -23.22 17.85 -13.79
N GLN A 33 -23.13 17.93 -12.45
CA GLN A 33 -21.86 17.99 -11.74
C GLN A 33 -21.04 16.71 -11.89
N THR A 34 -21.68 15.53 -11.86
CA THR A 34 -20.98 14.25 -12.09
C THR A 34 -20.43 14.17 -13.51
N VAL A 35 -21.22 14.54 -14.51
CA VAL A 35 -20.78 14.57 -15.92
C VAL A 35 -19.57 15.50 -16.08
N TRP A 36 -19.64 16.72 -15.53
CA TRP A 36 -18.54 17.67 -15.59
C TRP A 36 -17.27 17.16 -14.88
N ARG A 37 -17.40 16.58 -13.67
CA ARG A 37 -16.26 16.01 -12.93
C ARG A 37 -15.59 14.87 -13.68
N GLN A 38 -16.37 14.04 -14.38
CA GLN A 38 -15.82 12.95 -15.19
C GLN A 38 -15.10 13.45 -16.43
N ILE A 39 -15.66 14.43 -17.15
CA ILE A 39 -15.00 15.06 -18.30
C ILE A 39 -13.70 15.73 -17.87
N LYS A 40 -13.74 16.53 -16.80
CA LYS A 40 -12.53 17.18 -16.25
C LYS A 40 -11.47 16.15 -15.87
N ARG A 41 -11.87 15.08 -15.18
CA ARG A 41 -10.95 13.99 -14.82
C ARG A 41 -10.34 13.32 -16.05
N TYR A 42 -11.13 13.05 -17.08
CA TYR A 42 -10.67 12.48 -18.34
C TYR A 42 -9.65 13.41 -19.05
N GLN A 43 -9.88 14.72 -19.03
CA GLN A 43 -8.95 15.71 -19.56
C GLN A 43 -7.62 15.76 -18.78
N GLU A 44 -7.66 15.56 -17.46
CA GLU A 44 -6.47 15.57 -16.59
C GLU A 44 -5.64 14.28 -16.67
N LEU A 45 -6.29 13.11 -16.70
CA LEU A 45 -5.62 11.81 -16.59
C LEU A 45 -5.49 11.08 -17.93
N GLY A 46 -6.30 11.40 -18.93
CA GLY A 46 -6.40 10.68 -20.20
C GLY A 46 -7.00 9.27 -20.09
N THR A 47 -7.30 8.81 -18.88
CA THR A 47 -7.83 7.48 -18.60
C THR A 47 -9.28 7.53 -18.13
N MET A 48 -10.02 6.45 -18.39
CA MET A 48 -11.41 6.28 -17.91
C MET A 48 -11.47 5.58 -16.54
N ASP A 49 -10.33 5.13 -16.03
CA ASP A 49 -10.19 4.42 -14.78
C ASP A 49 -10.32 5.34 -13.56
N ASP A 50 -10.60 4.73 -12.40
CA ASP A 50 -10.56 5.48 -11.16
C ASP A 50 -9.12 5.84 -10.80
N ARG A 51 -8.93 7.07 -10.29
CA ARG A 51 -7.65 7.46 -9.70
C ARG A 51 -7.35 6.48 -8.55
N PRO A 52 -6.10 5.98 -8.43
CA PRO A 52 -5.70 5.22 -7.26
C PRO A 52 -6.05 6.03 -6.01
N ARG A 53 -6.74 5.39 -5.06
CA ARG A 53 -7.12 6.06 -3.82
C ARG A 53 -5.85 6.44 -3.06
N SER A 54 -5.75 7.70 -2.64
CA SER A 54 -4.75 8.10 -1.66
C SER A 54 -5.08 7.39 -0.36
N GLY A 55 -4.31 6.36 -0.02
CA GLY A 55 -4.38 5.74 1.30
C GLY A 55 -3.96 6.72 2.40
N ARG A 56 -4.11 6.32 3.66
CA ARG A 56 -3.62 7.10 4.79
C ARG A 56 -2.08 7.25 4.69
N PRO A 57 -1.52 8.47 4.79
CA PRO A 57 -0.08 8.65 4.83
C PRO A 57 0.50 7.96 6.06
N LYS A 58 1.71 7.41 5.92
CA LYS A 58 2.43 6.82 7.06
C LYS A 58 2.90 7.94 7.99
N SER A 59 2.97 7.64 9.29
CA SER A 59 3.48 8.58 10.29
C SER A 59 5.01 8.69 10.22
N ASP A 60 5.53 9.88 10.52
CA ASP A 60 6.98 10.16 10.64
C ASP A 60 7.69 9.16 11.56
N LYS A 61 7.02 8.73 12.64
CA LYS A 61 7.57 7.72 13.57
C LYS A 61 7.84 6.39 12.87
N THR A 62 6.97 6.00 11.94
CA THR A 62 7.14 4.79 11.13
C THR A 62 8.31 4.93 10.16
N GLN A 63 8.53 6.13 9.61
CA GLN A 63 9.64 6.40 8.70
C GLN A 63 10.99 6.39 9.41
N LYS A 64 11.09 6.98 10.61
CA LYS A 64 12.29 6.89 11.45
C LYS A 64 12.60 5.45 11.85
N ALA A 65 11.58 4.69 12.26
CA ALA A 65 11.71 3.27 12.57
C ALA A 65 12.24 2.47 11.36
N ARG A 66 11.71 2.73 10.15
CA ARG A 66 12.19 2.10 8.91
C ARG A 66 13.68 2.39 8.67
N GLN A 67 14.11 3.64 8.84
CA GLN A 67 15.51 4.03 8.65
C GLN A 67 16.43 3.34 9.66
N ALA A 68 16.07 3.34 10.94
CA ALA A 68 16.85 2.66 11.99
C ALA A 68 16.99 1.16 11.71
N ILE A 69 15.90 0.48 11.33
CA ILE A 69 15.90 -0.94 10.98
C ILE A 69 16.79 -1.21 9.75
N ALA A 70 16.74 -0.33 8.74
CA ALA A 70 17.56 -0.49 7.54
C ALA A 70 19.06 -0.37 7.87
N VAL A 71 19.46 0.62 8.68
CA VAL A 71 20.84 0.79 9.13
C VAL A 71 21.31 -0.43 9.92
N GLU A 72 20.51 -0.92 10.86
CA GLU A 72 20.87 -2.06 11.69
C GLU A 72 21.03 -3.35 10.86
N MET A 73 20.15 -3.59 9.88
CA MET A 73 20.26 -4.75 8.97
C MET A 73 21.50 -4.66 8.08
N THR A 74 21.89 -3.45 7.65
CA THR A 74 23.12 -3.27 6.85
C THR A 74 24.39 -3.46 7.67
N ALA A 75 24.38 -3.04 8.94
CA ALA A 75 25.52 -3.20 9.83
C ALA A 75 25.66 -4.66 10.29
N ASN A 76 24.56 -5.29 10.67
CA ASN A 76 24.53 -6.59 11.33
C ASN A 76 23.46 -7.52 10.70
N PRO A 77 23.74 -8.15 9.55
CA PRO A 77 22.75 -8.95 8.80
C PRO A 77 22.30 -10.23 9.53
N GLU A 78 23.11 -10.74 10.47
CA GLU A 78 22.78 -11.96 11.21
C GLU A 78 21.87 -11.73 12.43
N VAL A 79 21.53 -10.48 12.74
CA VAL A 79 20.75 -10.16 13.95
C VAL A 79 19.32 -10.64 13.83
N SER A 80 18.86 -11.36 14.86
CA SER A 80 17.45 -11.76 14.96
C SER A 80 16.54 -10.53 15.08
N LEU A 81 15.39 -10.55 14.39
CA LEU A 81 14.42 -9.45 14.46
C LEU A 81 13.94 -9.16 15.89
N ARG A 82 13.87 -10.19 16.75
CA ARG A 82 13.49 -10.02 18.16
C ARG A 82 14.53 -9.27 18.98
N LYS A 83 15.82 -9.46 18.67
CA LYS A 83 16.90 -8.71 19.30
C LYS A 83 16.82 -7.24 18.88
N MET A 84 16.77 -6.99 17.58
CA MET A 84 16.60 -5.65 17.02
C MET A 84 15.35 -4.91 17.54
N ALA A 85 14.23 -5.62 17.69
CA ALA A 85 13.01 -5.05 18.27
C ALA A 85 13.21 -4.56 19.71
N ARG A 86 13.99 -5.28 20.52
CA ARG A 86 14.33 -4.87 21.89
C ARG A 86 15.29 -3.69 21.88
N ASP A 87 16.32 -3.75 21.04
CA ASP A 87 17.36 -2.72 20.96
C ASP A 87 16.81 -1.37 20.48
N LEU A 88 15.84 -1.40 19.55
CA LEU A 88 15.18 -0.20 19.02
C LEU A 88 13.89 0.18 19.76
N GLU A 89 13.49 -0.56 20.79
CA GLU A 89 12.23 -0.38 21.55
C GLU A 89 10.96 -0.34 20.65
N ILE A 90 10.99 -1.10 19.55
CA ILE A 90 9.87 -1.18 18.60
C ILE A 90 9.22 -2.55 18.73
N SER A 91 7.89 -2.60 18.61
CA SER A 91 7.17 -3.87 18.60
C SER A 91 7.73 -4.84 17.54
N PRO A 92 7.97 -6.12 17.89
CA PRO A 92 8.52 -7.10 16.95
C PRO A 92 7.63 -7.32 15.71
N THR A 93 6.32 -7.07 15.83
CA THR A 93 5.40 -7.14 14.68
C THR A 93 5.63 -6.00 13.69
N THR A 94 5.94 -4.80 14.19
CA THR A 94 6.29 -3.64 13.37
C THR A 94 7.62 -3.86 12.65
N VAL A 95 8.64 -4.35 13.36
CA VAL A 95 9.93 -4.71 12.76
C VAL A 95 9.75 -5.76 11.66
N GLY A 96 9.04 -6.85 11.93
CA GLY A 96 8.78 -7.89 10.93
C GLY A 96 8.00 -7.40 9.71
N ARG A 97 7.00 -6.52 9.90
CA ARG A 97 6.25 -5.89 8.79
C ARG A 97 7.15 -5.02 7.92
N ILE A 98 8.01 -4.19 8.53
CA ILE A 98 8.94 -3.32 7.81
C ILE A 98 9.94 -4.17 7.02
N VAL A 99 10.59 -5.14 7.67
CA VAL A 99 11.58 -6.00 7.01
C VAL A 99 10.96 -6.75 5.82
N LYS A 100 9.78 -7.35 5.99
CA LYS A 100 9.13 -8.15 4.93
C LYS A 100 8.49 -7.29 3.84
N ASN A 101 7.69 -6.28 4.19
CA ASN A 101 6.85 -5.57 3.23
C ASN A 101 7.52 -4.31 2.66
N GLU A 102 8.46 -3.71 3.40
CA GLU A 102 9.05 -2.42 3.04
C GLU A 102 10.49 -2.50 2.56
N LEU A 103 11.28 -3.40 3.16
CA LEU A 103 12.66 -3.67 2.78
C LEU A 103 12.79 -4.90 1.88
N ASN A 104 11.72 -5.72 1.78
CA ASN A 104 11.69 -6.96 1.01
C ASN A 104 12.84 -7.94 1.37
N LEU A 105 13.27 -7.90 2.63
CA LEU A 105 14.35 -8.74 3.15
C LEU A 105 13.77 -9.95 3.87
N LYS A 106 14.54 -11.05 3.87
CA LYS A 106 14.22 -12.24 4.66
C LYS A 106 14.94 -12.16 6.00
N PRO A 107 14.23 -12.32 7.12
CA PRO A 107 14.88 -12.36 8.43
C PRO A 107 15.77 -13.57 8.55
N HIS A 108 16.90 -13.38 9.22
CA HIS A 108 17.78 -14.47 9.60
C HIS A 108 17.09 -15.38 10.62
N TYR A 109 17.01 -16.67 10.32
CA TYR A 109 16.39 -17.69 11.16
C TYR A 109 17.47 -18.65 11.68
N GLN A 110 17.93 -18.45 12.91
CA GLN A 110 18.73 -19.43 13.62
C GLN A 110 17.82 -20.27 14.52
N GLN A 111 17.71 -21.57 14.21
CA GLN A 111 17.14 -22.54 15.15
C GLN A 111 18.08 -22.63 16.36
N LYS A 112 17.59 -22.25 17.54
CA LYS A 112 18.28 -22.60 18.79
C LYS A 112 18.41 -24.11 18.87
N ARG A 113 19.64 -24.63 18.78
CA ARG A 113 19.92 -26.01 19.17
C ARG A 113 19.51 -26.16 20.64
N ARG A 114 18.63 -27.12 20.94
CA ARG A 114 18.36 -27.51 22.32
C ARG A 114 19.55 -28.38 22.72
N ASP A 115 20.40 -27.88 23.61
CA ASP A 115 21.45 -28.69 24.19
C ASP A 115 20.76 -29.85 24.95
N LYS A 116 21.02 -31.09 24.52
CA LYS A 116 20.54 -32.28 25.23
C LYS A 116 21.34 -32.32 26.54
N PRO A 117 20.71 -32.29 27.72
CA PRO A 117 21.48 -32.38 28.97
C PRO A 117 22.27 -33.69 28.96
N ALA A 118 23.58 -33.59 29.18
CA ALA A 118 24.45 -34.75 29.27
C ALA A 118 23.97 -35.65 30.42
N ASN A 119 23.89 -36.95 30.15
CA ASN A 119 23.46 -38.00 31.07
C ASN A 119 23.95 -37.77 32.51
N ALA A 120 23.01 -37.64 33.45
CA ALA A 120 23.30 -37.88 34.86
C ALA A 120 23.52 -39.39 35.03
N GLN A 121 24.79 -39.80 35.18
CA GLN A 121 25.14 -41.17 35.56
C GLN A 121 24.95 -41.33 37.08
N ALA A 122 24.41 -42.49 37.44
CA ALA A 122 24.04 -42.93 38.79
C ALA A 122 25.24 -43.23 39.69
#